data_AF-A0A9P0F3C4-F1
#
_entry.id   AF-A0A9P0F3C4-F1
#
_cell.length_a   1.000
_cell.length_b   1.000
_cell.length_c   1.000
_cell.angle_alpha   90.00
_cell.angle_beta   90.00
_cell.angle_gamma   90.00
#
_symmetry.space_group_name_H-M   'P 1'
#
loop_
_entity.id
_entity.type
_entity.pdbx_description
1 polymer ?
#
loop_
_entity_poly.entity_id
_entity_poly.type
_entity_poly.pdbx_seq_one_letter_code
_entity_poly.pdbx_strand_id
1 'polypeptide(L)'
;MSNSDRYPGPIPKRWLKCPRKAGDVIAGKFLAFKTPLDSRYDDQVPEEYRFPPQMLFTIMKSYKIQLGMWFDLTNTDRFYNSAEVEQNDCRYLKIQCQGHGATPTLQQTRVFLDIAESYISKFPLAKIGVHCTHGFNRTGFLICSFLVEKMDWSIGAALTAFAQARPPGIYKGDYIRELYNRYDDVADAPLPPELPSWHTEEEDDSISFQGNNSGRRDSGFPGCQPVSMDLKNIEKLHEKPYKVSWKADGTRYMMLIDGPDHIFFADRDNSIFQVHGVQFFHRKEPDRHLSSTLLDGEMVIDKVGGQSIPRYLIYDIIRYDNEKVGQTPFSLRLFCIEKEIIGPYIKAKEEGRIKVENEPFRMRAKAFFDLHDTASLLGSKFQSQLSHEPDGLIFQPKRDPYVCGQCKEVLKWKPDSHNSIDFRLKIELVNQPGMLPEKVGKLYVGKDVLFDTMKVSKAMRDLNNKIIECKYDKTRNTWVFMRERTDKSFPNSFNTAIAVAASIKDPVTKEFLINFVEQRRWMCDDPLKLSSSKEDAEMMPPPKMRRLN
;
A
#
# COMPACT_ATOMS: atom_id res chain seq x y z
N MET A 1 34.70 10.33 20.59
CA MET A 1 33.23 10.34 20.77
C MET A 1 32.67 9.21 19.95
N SER A 2 31.99 8.26 20.59
CA SER A 2 31.65 6.93 20.05
C SER A 2 30.59 7.00 18.95
N ASN A 3 30.68 6.05 18.03
CA ASN A 3 29.86 5.85 16.82
C ASN A 3 28.39 5.44 17.11
N SER A 4 27.84 5.78 18.27
CA SER A 4 26.55 5.28 18.80
C SER A 4 25.31 6.05 18.30
N ASP A 5 25.47 7.18 17.62
CA ASP A 5 24.34 8.10 17.32
C ASP A 5 23.75 7.97 15.89
N ARG A 6 23.95 6.84 15.21
CA ARG A 6 23.26 6.59 13.93
C ARG A 6 21.94 5.86 14.17
N TYR A 7 20.83 6.57 13.95
CA TYR A 7 19.46 6.02 13.95
C TYR A 7 19.39 4.72 13.11
N PRO A 8 19.02 3.56 13.69
CA PRO A 8 19.11 2.26 13.04
C PRO A 8 17.95 1.96 12.05
N GLY A 9 17.13 2.97 11.75
CA GLY A 9 15.90 2.83 10.97
C GLY A 9 14.71 2.35 11.81
N PRO A 10 13.50 2.28 11.22
CA PRO A 10 12.32 1.77 11.91
C PRO A 10 12.38 0.25 12.14
N ILE A 11 11.78 -0.26 13.21
CA ILE A 11 11.59 -1.71 13.39
C ILE A 11 10.77 -2.33 12.24
N PRO A 12 10.91 -3.63 11.94
CA PRO A 12 10.08 -4.26 10.91
C PRO A 12 8.59 -4.20 11.26
N LYS A 13 7.73 -3.97 10.26
CA LYS A 13 6.27 -4.02 10.46
C LYS A 13 5.82 -5.33 11.06
N ARG A 14 4.78 -5.30 11.91
CA ARG A 14 4.21 -6.50 12.57
C ARG A 14 5.23 -7.32 13.36
N TRP A 15 6.35 -6.72 13.76
CA TRP A 15 7.41 -7.42 14.47
C TRP A 15 7.14 -7.53 15.98
N LEU A 16 6.52 -6.51 16.59
CA LEU A 16 6.30 -6.45 18.05
C LEU A 16 5.55 -7.68 18.56
N LYS A 17 4.33 -7.88 18.06
CA LYS A 17 3.45 -8.99 18.47
C LYS A 17 3.77 -10.33 17.77
N CYS A 18 4.67 -10.33 16.80
CA CYS A 18 5.17 -11.58 16.20
C CYS A 18 5.90 -12.41 17.28
N PRO A 19 5.57 -13.70 17.46
CA PRO A 19 6.22 -14.55 18.46
C PRO A 19 7.72 -14.63 18.25
N ARG A 20 8.50 -14.52 19.33
CA ARG A 20 9.97 -14.48 19.30
C ARG A 20 10.57 -15.68 18.56
N LYS A 21 10.20 -16.91 18.94
CA LYS A 21 10.73 -18.16 18.40
C LYS A 21 9.65 -19.23 18.20
N ALA A 22 9.97 -20.29 17.48
CA ALA A 22 9.19 -21.52 17.42
C ALA A 22 8.96 -22.08 18.83
N GLY A 23 7.81 -22.71 19.05
CA GLY A 23 7.47 -23.41 20.28
C GLY A 23 8.43 -24.57 20.53
N ASP A 24 8.78 -25.30 19.47
CA ASP A 24 9.62 -26.49 19.51
C ASP A 24 10.72 -26.50 18.42
N VAL A 25 11.66 -27.43 18.52
CA VAL A 25 12.72 -27.67 17.53
C VAL A 25 12.19 -28.51 16.38
N ILE A 26 12.20 -27.92 15.18
CA ILE A 26 11.70 -28.55 13.96
C ILE A 26 12.62 -29.71 13.57
N ALA A 27 12.04 -30.91 13.45
CA ALA A 27 12.73 -32.16 13.17
C ALA A 27 13.93 -32.45 14.09
N GLY A 28 13.92 -31.89 15.32
CA GLY A 28 15.04 -32.01 16.26
C GLY A 28 16.35 -31.35 15.80
N LYS A 29 16.35 -30.55 14.72
CA LYS A 29 17.55 -29.91 14.15
C LYS A 29 17.45 -28.39 14.06
N PHE A 30 16.29 -27.84 13.69
CA PHE A 30 16.15 -26.42 13.38
C PHE A 30 15.31 -25.66 14.41
N LEU A 31 15.71 -24.43 14.70
CA LEU A 31 14.92 -23.48 15.47
C LEU A 31 14.62 -22.26 14.61
N ALA A 32 13.34 -22.07 14.29
CA ALA A 32 12.87 -20.89 13.57
C ALA A 32 12.54 -19.74 14.54
N PHE A 33 12.91 -18.51 14.21
CA PHE A 33 12.59 -17.33 15.05
C PHE A 33 12.50 -16.05 14.21
N LYS A 34 11.94 -14.97 14.79
CA LYS A 34 11.91 -13.64 14.15
C LYS A 34 13.29 -12.98 14.24
N THR A 35 13.61 -12.02 13.37
CA THR A 35 14.92 -11.33 13.49
C THR A 35 15.06 -10.68 14.87
N PRO A 36 16.16 -10.91 15.60
CA PRO A 36 16.46 -10.13 16.79
C PRO A 36 16.64 -8.65 16.46
N LEU A 37 16.47 -7.79 17.46
CA LEU A 37 16.82 -6.38 17.39
C LEU A 37 17.74 -6.07 18.57
N ASP A 38 18.91 -5.49 18.30
CA ASP A 38 19.84 -5.08 19.36
C ASP A 38 19.39 -3.77 20.04
N SER A 39 20.17 -3.33 21.04
CA SER A 39 19.83 -2.20 21.90
C SER A 39 19.66 -0.88 21.15
N ARG A 40 20.09 -0.77 19.89
CA ARG A 40 19.84 0.41 19.06
C ARG A 40 18.34 0.66 18.85
N TYR A 41 17.51 -0.36 18.99
CA TYR A 41 16.05 -0.27 18.83
C TYR A 41 15.29 -0.13 20.16
N ASP A 42 15.97 -0.04 21.31
CA ASP A 42 15.33 -0.05 22.63
C ASP A 42 14.35 1.12 22.84
N ASP A 43 14.58 2.27 22.19
CA ASP A 43 13.69 3.44 22.20
C ASP A 43 12.43 3.23 21.34
N GLN A 44 12.44 2.26 20.42
CA GLN A 44 11.32 1.94 19.52
C GLN A 44 10.54 0.70 19.98
N VAL A 45 11.08 -0.09 20.91
CA VAL A 45 10.54 -1.39 21.32
C VAL A 45 10.29 -1.40 22.82
N PRO A 46 9.01 -1.47 23.26
CA PRO A 46 8.69 -1.63 24.67
C PRO A 46 9.39 -2.86 25.26
N GLU A 47 9.77 -2.77 26.53
CA GLU A 47 10.59 -3.78 27.20
C GLU A 47 10.01 -5.20 27.07
N GLU A 48 8.68 -5.33 27.14
CA GLU A 48 8.01 -6.63 27.05
C GLU A 48 8.16 -7.29 25.66
N TYR A 49 8.44 -6.53 24.61
CA TYR A 49 8.61 -7.02 23.22
C TYR A 49 10.08 -7.13 22.79
N ARG A 50 11.03 -6.66 23.60
CA ARG A 50 12.46 -6.72 23.28
C ARG A 50 12.91 -8.15 23.04
N PHE A 51 13.79 -8.31 22.06
CA PHE A 51 14.34 -9.61 21.65
C PHE A 51 15.74 -9.44 21.05
N PRO A 52 16.76 -9.15 21.88
CA PRO A 52 18.16 -9.08 21.44
C PRO A 52 18.73 -10.48 21.20
N PRO A 53 19.82 -10.63 20.41
CA PRO A 53 20.44 -11.94 20.14
C PRO A 53 20.74 -12.75 21.41
N GLN A 54 21.28 -12.09 22.45
CA GLN A 54 21.62 -12.73 23.73
C GLN A 54 20.43 -13.38 24.44
N MET A 55 19.22 -12.83 24.25
CA MET A 55 18.01 -13.41 24.82
C MET A 55 17.75 -14.81 24.25
N LEU A 56 18.00 -15.04 22.96
CA LEU A 56 17.79 -16.36 22.36
C LEU A 56 18.75 -17.40 22.95
N PHE A 57 20.03 -17.07 23.09
CA PHE A 57 21.02 -17.97 23.72
C PHE A 57 20.67 -18.29 25.16
N THR A 58 20.22 -17.29 25.93
CA THR A 58 19.78 -17.46 27.33
C THR A 58 18.58 -18.42 27.42
N ILE A 59 17.59 -18.23 26.54
CA ILE A 59 16.41 -19.12 26.47
C ILE A 59 16.84 -20.53 26.04
N MET A 60 17.72 -20.69 25.04
CA MET A 60 18.16 -22.02 24.60
C MET A 60 18.96 -22.76 25.67
N LYS A 61 19.80 -22.04 26.42
CA LYS A 61 20.55 -22.60 27.54
C LYS A 61 19.65 -23.14 28.65
N SER A 62 18.53 -22.46 28.96
CA SER A 62 17.59 -22.94 29.97
C SER A 62 16.87 -24.23 29.55
N TYR A 63 16.64 -24.41 28.25
CA TYR A 63 16.14 -25.67 27.67
C TYR A 63 17.23 -26.73 27.43
N LYS A 64 18.47 -26.48 27.83
CA LYS A 64 19.64 -27.34 27.57
C LYS A 64 19.86 -27.60 26.07
N ILE A 65 19.52 -26.63 25.23
CA ILE A 65 19.71 -26.66 23.78
C ILE A 65 20.96 -25.85 23.43
N GLN A 66 21.92 -26.47 22.76
CA GLN A 66 23.09 -25.77 22.21
C GLN A 66 22.77 -25.27 20.80
N LEU A 67 22.69 -23.95 20.62
CA LEU A 67 22.58 -23.30 19.32
C LEU A 67 23.98 -23.03 18.79
N GLY A 68 24.40 -23.70 17.72
CA GLY A 68 25.80 -23.62 17.25
C GLY A 68 25.97 -23.15 15.80
N MET A 69 24.87 -22.96 15.06
CA MET A 69 24.86 -22.29 13.77
C MET A 69 23.64 -21.39 13.63
N TRP A 70 23.81 -20.26 12.95
CA TRP A 70 22.82 -19.20 12.81
C TRP A 70 22.73 -18.72 11.36
N PHE A 71 21.58 -18.92 10.73
CA PHE A 71 21.28 -18.40 9.39
C PHE A 71 20.42 -17.14 9.47
N ASP A 72 20.96 -16.06 8.94
CA ASP A 72 20.23 -14.81 8.70
C ASP A 72 19.81 -14.70 7.23
N LEU A 73 18.50 -14.73 6.99
CA LEU A 73 17.89 -14.65 5.65
C LEU A 73 17.39 -13.24 5.30
N THR A 74 17.73 -12.23 6.10
CA THR A 74 17.35 -10.83 5.85
C THR A 74 18.23 -10.21 4.75
N ASN A 75 17.71 -9.18 4.08
CA ASN A 75 18.46 -8.43 3.05
C ASN A 75 19.07 -7.14 3.62
N THR A 76 19.46 -7.13 4.90
CA THR A 76 19.97 -5.94 5.59
C THR A 76 20.75 -6.34 6.84
N ASP A 77 21.80 -5.58 7.17
CA ASP A 77 22.64 -5.80 8.36
C ASP A 77 22.32 -4.84 9.52
N ARG A 78 21.17 -4.16 9.43
CA ARG A 78 20.81 -3.09 10.39
C ARG A 78 20.27 -3.58 11.73
N PHE A 79 19.81 -4.82 11.82
CA PHE A 79 18.97 -5.28 12.93
C PHE A 79 19.73 -5.61 14.21
N TYR A 80 20.88 -6.28 14.08
CA TYR A 80 21.75 -6.63 15.19
C TYR A 80 23.17 -6.81 14.66
N ASN A 81 24.16 -6.77 15.55
CA ASN A 81 25.54 -7.04 15.19
C ASN A 81 25.80 -8.56 15.17
N SER A 82 26.25 -9.12 14.04
CA SER A 82 26.55 -10.55 13.92
C SER A 82 27.66 -11.00 14.89
N ALA A 83 28.56 -10.09 15.29
CA ALA A 83 29.60 -10.40 16.27
C ALA A 83 29.03 -10.85 17.62
N GLU A 84 27.83 -10.40 18.01
CA GLU A 84 27.16 -10.86 19.24
C GLU A 84 26.76 -12.34 19.17
N VAL A 85 26.42 -12.82 17.96
CA VAL A 85 26.11 -14.24 17.72
C VAL A 85 27.39 -15.06 17.81
N GLU A 86 28.46 -14.60 17.17
CA GLU A 86 29.75 -15.30 17.12
C GLU A 86 30.42 -15.39 18.50
N GLN A 87 30.23 -14.39 19.37
CA GLN A 87 30.70 -14.40 20.76
C GLN A 87 30.08 -15.52 21.62
N ASN A 88 28.97 -16.11 21.19
CA ASN A 88 28.29 -17.21 21.90
C ASN A 88 28.66 -18.59 21.29
N ASP A 89 29.88 -18.74 20.74
CA ASP A 89 30.36 -19.96 20.07
C ASP A 89 29.43 -20.47 18.95
N CYS A 90 28.70 -19.56 18.30
CA CYS A 90 27.72 -19.87 17.27
C CYS A 90 28.16 -19.33 15.91
N ARG A 91 28.28 -20.21 14.92
CA ARG A 91 28.68 -19.80 13.56
C ARG A 91 27.57 -18.98 12.90
N TYR A 92 27.91 -17.80 12.39
CA TYR A 92 26.96 -16.93 11.70
C TYR A 92 27.12 -17.03 10.18
N LEU A 93 26.01 -17.17 9.46
CA LEU A 93 25.97 -17.11 7.99
C LEU A 93 24.77 -16.29 7.53
N LYS A 94 25.02 -15.33 6.63
CA LYS A 94 23.96 -14.55 5.98
C LYS A 94 23.71 -15.06 4.56
N ILE A 95 22.47 -15.38 4.25
CA ILE A 95 22.01 -15.67 2.88
C ILE A 95 21.05 -14.56 2.48
N GLN A 96 21.53 -13.59 1.71
CA GLN A 96 20.74 -12.44 1.29
C GLN A 96 19.65 -12.84 0.29
N CYS A 97 18.47 -13.17 0.80
CA CYS A 97 17.28 -13.39 -0.02
C CYS A 97 16.66 -12.04 -0.41
N GLN A 98 16.36 -11.83 -1.70
CA GLN A 98 15.68 -10.62 -2.17
C GLN A 98 14.39 -10.36 -1.37
N GLY A 99 14.09 -9.08 -1.13
CA GLY A 99 12.90 -8.66 -0.38
C GLY A 99 11.62 -8.73 -1.23
N HIS A 100 10.48 -8.95 -0.55
CA HIS A 100 9.10 -8.90 -1.08
C HIS A 100 8.76 -9.87 -2.24
N GLY A 101 8.09 -10.97 -1.91
CA GLY A 101 7.36 -11.80 -2.89
C GLY A 101 8.17 -12.89 -3.58
N ALA A 102 9.49 -12.74 -3.69
CA ALA A 102 10.35 -13.78 -4.24
C ALA A 102 10.59 -14.93 -3.24
N THR A 103 10.44 -16.16 -3.70
CA THR A 103 10.89 -17.37 -3.00
C THR A 103 12.42 -17.49 -3.08
N PRO A 104 13.09 -18.16 -2.12
CA PRO A 104 14.52 -18.44 -2.23
C PRO A 104 14.84 -19.15 -3.55
N THR A 105 15.86 -18.67 -4.27
CA THR A 105 16.25 -19.28 -5.55
C THR A 105 16.78 -20.69 -5.37
N LEU A 106 16.84 -21.50 -6.42
CA LEU A 106 17.45 -22.84 -6.38
C LEU A 106 18.90 -22.79 -5.86
N GLN A 107 19.66 -21.77 -6.26
CA GLN A 107 21.04 -21.58 -5.78
C GLN A 107 21.09 -21.26 -4.28
N GLN A 108 20.26 -20.35 -3.79
CA GLN A 108 20.17 -20.03 -2.36
C GLN A 108 19.73 -21.23 -1.53
N THR A 109 18.80 -22.02 -2.07
CA THR A 109 18.30 -23.25 -1.46
C THR A 109 19.45 -24.25 -1.32
N ARG A 110 20.18 -24.56 -2.41
CA ARG A 110 21.34 -25.46 -2.37
C ARG A 110 22.42 -25.03 -1.37
N VAL A 111 22.78 -23.74 -1.36
CA VAL A 111 23.76 -23.19 -0.41
C VAL A 111 23.31 -23.42 1.03
N PHE A 112 22.04 -23.18 1.34
CA PHE A 112 21.50 -23.46 2.68
C PHE A 112 21.58 -24.95 3.03
N LEU A 113 21.17 -25.82 2.09
CA LEU A 113 21.14 -27.27 2.29
C LEU A 113 22.52 -27.85 2.56
N ASP A 114 23.50 -27.55 1.70
CA ASP A 114 24.84 -28.12 1.77
C ASP A 114 25.56 -27.71 3.07
N ILE A 115 25.39 -26.45 3.49
CA ILE A 115 26.01 -25.95 4.72
C ILE A 115 25.31 -26.54 5.95
N ALA A 116 23.98 -26.58 5.96
CA ALA A 116 23.22 -27.18 7.07
C ALA A 116 23.52 -28.67 7.24
N GLU A 117 23.62 -29.42 6.14
CA GLU A 117 23.95 -30.85 6.14
C GLU A 117 25.37 -31.09 6.65
N SER A 118 26.35 -30.33 6.14
CA SER A 118 27.74 -30.40 6.60
C SER A 118 27.86 -30.07 8.08
N TYR A 119 27.09 -29.10 8.57
CA TYR A 119 27.06 -28.74 9.98
C TYR A 119 26.43 -29.85 10.84
N ILE A 120 25.26 -30.36 10.47
CA ILE A 120 24.56 -31.43 11.21
C ILE A 120 25.41 -32.70 11.28
N SER A 121 26.14 -33.03 10.22
CA SER A 121 27.03 -34.19 10.17
C SER A 121 28.21 -34.07 11.15
N LYS A 122 28.73 -32.85 11.35
CA LYS A 122 29.85 -32.58 12.27
C LYS A 122 29.40 -32.37 13.72
N PHE A 123 28.22 -31.79 13.93
CA PHE A 123 27.71 -31.41 15.25
C PHE A 123 26.26 -31.91 15.44
N PRO A 124 26.03 -33.24 15.55
CA PRO A 124 24.70 -33.83 15.49
C PRO A 124 23.76 -33.44 16.65
N LEU A 125 24.32 -33.04 17.79
CA LEU A 125 23.60 -32.60 18.99
C LEU A 125 23.25 -31.11 18.96
N ALA A 126 24.08 -30.29 18.30
CA ALA A 126 23.86 -28.86 18.19
C ALA A 126 22.70 -28.55 17.24
N LYS A 127 22.00 -27.44 17.49
CA LYS A 127 20.86 -26.99 16.69
C LYS A 127 21.25 -25.82 15.80
N ILE A 128 20.52 -25.69 14.70
CA ILE A 128 20.66 -24.62 13.72
C ILE A 128 19.53 -23.62 13.93
N GLY A 129 19.88 -22.37 14.20
CA GLY A 129 18.96 -21.26 14.22
C GLY A 129 18.74 -20.69 12.82
N VAL A 130 17.50 -20.42 12.44
CA VAL A 130 17.18 -19.81 11.14
C VAL A 130 16.13 -18.72 11.33
N HIS A 131 16.41 -17.53 10.82
CA HIS A 131 15.43 -16.46 10.81
C HIS A 131 15.41 -15.70 9.49
N CYS A 132 14.27 -15.09 9.22
CA CYS A 132 14.16 -13.97 8.29
C CYS A 132 13.64 -12.77 9.09
N THR A 133 12.83 -11.90 8.51
CA THR A 133 12.20 -10.79 9.25
C THR A 133 11.26 -11.31 10.35
N HIS A 134 10.28 -12.16 10.00
CA HIS A 134 9.30 -12.71 10.95
C HIS A 134 9.56 -14.17 11.33
N GLY A 135 10.40 -14.87 10.58
CA GLY A 135 10.73 -16.28 10.87
C GLY A 135 9.68 -17.30 10.41
N PHE A 136 8.91 -16.99 9.36
CA PHE A 136 7.85 -17.87 8.85
C PHE A 136 8.07 -18.29 7.39
N ASN A 137 7.85 -17.40 6.42
CA ASN A 137 7.81 -17.82 5.00
C ASN A 137 9.18 -18.26 4.44
N ARG A 138 10.19 -17.37 4.38
CA ARG A 138 11.53 -17.72 3.89
C ARG A 138 12.23 -18.78 4.76
N THR A 139 12.03 -18.66 6.07
CA THR A 139 12.58 -19.59 7.07
C THR A 139 11.99 -20.99 6.90
N GLY A 140 10.67 -21.08 6.85
CA GLY A 140 9.96 -22.34 6.63
C GLY A 140 10.26 -22.93 5.27
N PHE A 141 10.38 -22.11 4.22
CA PHE A 141 10.73 -22.59 2.88
C PHE A 141 12.07 -23.34 2.88
N LEU A 142 13.13 -22.73 3.40
CA LEU A 142 14.45 -23.36 3.44
C LEU A 142 14.49 -24.58 4.37
N ILE A 143 13.83 -24.51 5.53
CA ILE A 143 13.73 -25.65 6.45
C ILE A 143 12.96 -26.80 5.80
N CYS A 144 11.80 -26.56 5.19
CA CYS A 144 11.03 -27.59 4.51
C CYS A 144 11.79 -28.20 3.33
N SER A 145 12.46 -27.38 2.51
CA SER A 145 13.38 -27.87 1.47
C SER A 145 14.44 -28.81 2.04
N PHE A 146 14.99 -28.53 3.22
CA PHE A 146 15.96 -29.42 3.87
C PHE A 146 15.36 -30.74 4.32
N LEU A 147 14.18 -30.70 4.94
CA LEU A 147 13.51 -31.92 5.37
C LEU A 147 13.19 -32.84 4.17
N VAL A 148 12.83 -32.25 3.02
CA VAL A 148 12.58 -33.02 1.80
C VAL A 148 13.89 -33.54 1.18
N GLU A 149 14.85 -32.67 0.87
CA GLU A 149 16.03 -33.06 0.08
C GLU A 149 17.10 -33.84 0.87
N LYS A 150 17.15 -33.69 2.20
CA LYS A 150 18.23 -34.23 3.04
C LYS A 150 17.75 -35.19 4.15
N MET A 151 16.44 -35.25 4.40
CA MET A 151 15.88 -36.13 5.43
C MET A 151 14.78 -37.06 4.90
N ASP A 152 14.50 -37.03 3.59
CA ASP A 152 13.52 -37.88 2.90
C ASP A 152 12.07 -37.72 3.39
N TRP A 153 11.69 -36.51 3.82
CA TRP A 153 10.31 -36.21 4.20
C TRP A 153 9.47 -35.87 2.97
N SER A 154 8.18 -36.20 2.99
CA SER A 154 7.24 -35.62 2.03
C SER A 154 7.06 -34.12 2.32
N ILE A 155 6.78 -33.32 1.28
CA ILE A 155 6.58 -31.87 1.46
C ILE A 155 5.41 -31.56 2.41
N GLY A 156 4.34 -32.36 2.35
CA GLY A 156 3.21 -32.26 3.27
C GLY A 156 3.60 -32.49 4.73
N ALA A 157 4.43 -33.50 5.01
CA ALA A 157 4.94 -33.77 6.36
C ALA A 157 5.88 -32.65 6.85
N ALA A 158 6.75 -32.15 5.97
CA ALA A 158 7.66 -31.05 6.29
C ALA A 158 6.91 -29.76 6.65
N LEU A 159 5.91 -29.38 5.85
CA LEU A 159 5.04 -28.23 6.12
C LEU A 159 4.27 -28.40 7.43
N THR A 160 3.75 -29.61 7.69
CA THR A 160 3.01 -29.92 8.92
C THR A 160 3.90 -29.77 10.15
N ALA A 161 5.11 -30.34 10.15
CA ALA A 161 6.03 -30.21 11.27
C ALA A 161 6.49 -28.77 11.50
N PHE A 162 6.72 -28.01 10.42
CA PHE A 162 7.02 -26.59 10.55
C PHE A 162 5.84 -25.81 11.16
N ALA A 163 4.61 -26.08 10.71
CA ALA A 163 3.41 -25.43 11.23
C ALA A 163 3.13 -25.79 12.70
N GLN A 164 3.36 -27.05 13.11
CA GLN A 164 3.23 -27.48 14.50
C GLN A 164 4.24 -26.78 15.42
N ALA A 165 5.51 -26.74 15.01
CA ALA A 165 6.55 -26.09 15.80
C ALA A 165 6.43 -24.55 15.78
N ARG A 166 5.94 -23.96 14.69
CA ARG A 166 5.79 -22.51 14.53
C ARG A 166 4.45 -22.14 13.88
N PRO A 167 3.34 -22.19 14.64
CA PRO A 167 2.01 -21.87 14.12
C PRO A 167 1.91 -20.45 13.56
N PRO A 168 1.25 -20.24 12.40
CA PRO A 168 0.49 -21.23 11.62
C PRO A 168 1.31 -21.97 10.55
N GLY A 169 2.64 -21.80 10.51
CA GLY A 169 3.52 -22.27 9.45
C GLY A 169 3.76 -21.22 8.37
N ILE A 170 4.08 -21.67 7.15
CA ILE A 170 4.21 -20.78 5.98
C ILE A 170 2.81 -20.28 5.62
N TYR A 171 2.61 -18.96 5.65
CA TYR A 171 1.29 -18.34 5.44
C TYR A 171 1.17 -17.58 4.11
N LYS A 172 2.24 -17.52 3.32
CA LYS A 172 2.20 -16.99 1.94
C LYS A 172 2.08 -18.13 0.94
N GLY A 173 1.00 -18.13 0.17
CA GLY A 173 0.71 -19.20 -0.78
C GLY A 173 1.74 -19.38 -1.89
N ASP A 174 2.42 -18.32 -2.32
CA ASP A 174 3.46 -18.43 -3.35
C ASP A 174 4.64 -19.31 -2.88
N TYR A 175 4.95 -19.29 -1.58
CA TYR A 175 6.01 -20.13 -1.01
C TYR A 175 5.57 -21.60 -0.93
N ILE A 176 4.31 -21.87 -0.56
CA ILE A 176 3.77 -23.23 -0.51
C ILE A 176 3.70 -23.80 -1.93
N ARG A 177 3.14 -23.05 -2.88
CA ARG A 177 3.05 -23.48 -4.28
C ARG A 177 4.41 -23.75 -4.90
N GLU A 178 5.41 -22.91 -4.63
CA GLU A 178 6.77 -23.14 -5.13
C GLU A 178 7.42 -24.37 -4.49
N LEU A 179 7.17 -24.66 -3.21
CA LEU A 179 7.65 -25.90 -2.60
C LEU A 179 7.03 -27.14 -3.26
N TYR A 180 5.72 -27.11 -3.50
CA TYR A 180 5.06 -28.19 -4.25
C TYR A 180 5.62 -28.26 -5.67
N ASN A 181 5.73 -27.16 -6.39
CA ASN A 181 6.33 -27.12 -7.73
C ASN A 181 7.74 -27.76 -7.82
N ARG A 182 8.50 -27.76 -6.72
CA ARG A 182 9.82 -28.41 -6.66
C ARG A 182 9.79 -29.88 -6.25
N TYR A 183 8.85 -30.27 -5.40
CA TYR A 183 8.94 -31.53 -4.66
C TYR A 183 7.71 -32.43 -4.77
N ASP A 184 6.60 -31.97 -5.37
CA ASP A 184 5.34 -32.70 -5.49
C ASP A 184 4.42 -32.07 -6.58
N ASP A 185 3.16 -32.50 -6.69
CA ASP A 185 2.21 -31.88 -7.62
C ASP A 185 1.66 -30.55 -7.08
N VAL A 186 1.79 -29.46 -7.86
CA VAL A 186 1.24 -28.13 -7.52
C VAL A 186 -0.27 -28.17 -7.28
N ALA A 187 -0.99 -29.11 -7.90
CA ALA A 187 -2.42 -29.30 -7.69
C ALA A 187 -2.76 -29.74 -6.25
N ASP A 188 -1.83 -30.41 -5.57
CA ASP A 188 -1.98 -30.91 -4.20
C ASP A 188 -1.49 -29.91 -3.14
N ALA A 189 -1.04 -28.73 -3.57
CA ALA A 189 -0.59 -27.69 -2.66
C ALA A 189 -1.73 -27.24 -1.71
N PRO A 190 -1.55 -27.34 -0.38
CA PRO A 190 -2.58 -26.94 0.56
C PRO A 190 -2.79 -25.43 0.48
N LEU A 191 -4.03 -25.02 0.76
CA LEU A 191 -4.34 -23.60 0.87
C LEU A 191 -3.50 -22.97 1.99
N PRO A 192 -3.06 -21.71 1.83
CA PRO A 192 -2.33 -21.02 2.89
C PRO A 192 -3.19 -20.97 4.16
N PRO A 193 -2.58 -21.22 5.33
CA PRO A 193 -3.30 -21.14 6.59
C PRO A 193 -3.77 -19.71 6.85
N GLU A 194 -4.78 -19.57 7.72
CA GLU A 194 -5.24 -18.26 8.15
C GLU A 194 -4.10 -17.44 8.76
N LEU A 195 -4.11 -16.13 8.46
CA LEU A 195 -3.14 -15.21 9.02
C LEU A 195 -3.34 -15.12 10.55
N PRO A 196 -2.25 -15.23 11.33
CA PRO A 196 -2.35 -15.21 12.79
C PRO A 196 -2.72 -13.81 13.30
N SER A 197 -3.31 -13.69 14.49
CA SER A 197 -3.83 -12.42 15.04
C SER A 197 -2.81 -11.27 15.03
N TRP A 198 -1.56 -11.56 15.40
CA TRP A 198 -0.45 -10.61 15.37
C TRP A 198 -0.06 -10.12 13.97
N HIS A 199 -0.55 -10.78 12.91
CA HIS A 199 -0.38 -10.36 11.52
C HIS A 199 -1.49 -9.40 11.05
N THR A 200 -2.62 -9.34 11.76
CA THR A 200 -3.80 -8.50 11.45
C THR A 200 -3.99 -7.32 12.38
N GLU A 201 -3.35 -7.30 13.54
CA GLU A 201 -3.43 -6.19 14.49
C GLU A 201 -2.66 -4.94 14.01
N GLU A 202 -3.28 -4.16 13.13
CA GLU A 202 -3.12 -2.70 13.02
C GLU A 202 -4.48 -2.04 12.71
N GLU A 203 -5.54 -2.45 13.39
CA GLU A 203 -6.77 -1.64 13.55
C GLU A 203 -7.29 -1.92 14.97
N ASP A 204 -6.90 -1.13 15.98
CA ASP A 204 -7.87 -0.30 16.72
C ASP A 204 -7.28 0.58 17.87
N ASP A 205 -8.02 1.66 18.11
CA ASP A 205 -8.20 2.44 19.35
C ASP A 205 -7.20 3.53 19.80
N SER A 206 -7.58 4.76 19.45
CA SER A 206 -7.69 5.97 20.28
C SER A 206 -6.84 6.09 21.56
N ILE A 207 -5.83 6.98 21.51
CA ILE A 207 -5.72 8.11 22.46
C ILE A 207 -5.35 9.36 21.64
N SER A 208 -6.22 10.36 21.67
CA SER A 208 -5.92 11.73 21.28
C SER A 208 -5.01 12.37 22.34
N PHE A 209 -3.93 13.03 21.93
CA PHE A 209 -3.74 14.48 22.05
C PHE A 209 -2.27 14.89 21.90
N GLN A 210 -2.15 16.04 21.26
CA GLN A 210 -1.05 17.00 21.22
C GLN A 210 0.13 16.71 20.29
N GLY A 211 0.35 17.71 19.45
CA GLY A 211 1.28 17.68 18.36
C GLY A 211 2.71 17.55 18.82
N ASN A 212 3.46 16.75 18.08
CA ASN A 212 4.67 17.26 17.47
C ASN A 212 5.03 16.43 16.23
N ASN A 213 5.43 17.17 15.20
CA ASN A 213 5.98 16.67 13.96
C ASN A 213 7.21 15.78 14.24
N SER A 214 7.11 14.47 14.02
CA SER A 214 8.18 13.65 13.42
C SER A 214 7.78 12.17 13.27
N GLY A 215 7.48 11.75 12.03
CA GLY A 215 8.05 10.52 11.48
C GLY A 215 7.42 9.15 11.79
N ARG A 216 6.10 8.98 11.78
CA ARG A 216 5.49 7.64 11.57
C ARG A 216 5.77 7.18 10.14
N ARG A 217 6.59 6.13 9.95
CA ARG A 217 6.93 5.55 8.63
C ARG A 217 6.12 4.29 8.37
N ASP A 218 4.90 4.47 7.85
CA ASP A 218 4.14 3.38 7.24
C ASP A 218 4.80 2.96 5.93
N SER A 219 5.32 1.73 5.85
CA SER A 219 5.83 1.09 4.62
C SER A 219 4.73 0.72 3.59
N GLY A 220 3.64 1.48 3.55
CA GLY A 220 2.72 1.46 2.41
C GLY A 220 3.27 2.36 1.30
N PHE A 221 2.69 2.27 0.11
CA PHE A 221 2.92 3.31 -0.90
C PHE A 221 2.70 4.68 -0.25
N PRO A 222 3.70 5.57 -0.25
CA PRO A 222 3.69 6.76 0.59
C PRO A 222 2.70 7.82 0.11
N GLY A 223 2.08 7.62 -1.06
CA GLY A 223 1.13 8.58 -1.60
C GLY A 223 -0.18 8.66 -0.80
N CYS A 224 -0.75 9.86 -0.75
CA CYS A 224 -2.03 10.19 -0.13
C CYS A 224 -3.18 9.34 -0.69
N GLN A 225 -3.91 8.60 0.14
CA GLN A 225 -5.04 7.76 -0.26
C GLN A 225 -6.37 8.47 0.07
N PRO A 226 -7.15 8.90 -0.95
CA PRO A 226 -8.42 9.57 -0.73
C PRO A 226 -9.51 8.60 -0.23
N VAL A 227 -10.39 9.11 0.64
CA VAL A 227 -11.57 8.40 1.15
C VAL A 227 -12.77 8.64 0.23
N SER A 228 -13.66 7.65 0.11
CA SER A 228 -14.88 7.79 -0.70
C SER A 228 -15.83 8.82 -0.08
N MET A 229 -16.41 9.67 -0.91
CA MET A 229 -17.38 10.66 -0.48
C MET A 229 -18.67 10.00 -0.01
N ASP A 230 -19.20 10.45 1.13
CA ASP A 230 -20.48 10.02 1.70
C ASP A 230 -21.27 11.22 2.22
N LEU A 231 -22.53 11.00 2.62
CA LEU A 231 -23.43 12.05 3.10
C LEU A 231 -22.94 12.75 4.38
N LYS A 232 -22.01 12.17 5.13
CA LYS A 232 -21.43 12.78 6.34
C LYS A 232 -20.21 13.61 5.98
N ASN A 233 -19.29 13.06 5.20
CA ASN A 233 -18.01 13.69 4.91
C ASN A 233 -18.08 14.77 3.82
N ILE A 234 -19.16 14.83 3.03
CA ILE A 234 -19.41 15.93 2.09
C ILE A 234 -19.50 17.29 2.79
N GLU A 235 -19.88 17.31 4.07
CA GLU A 235 -19.93 18.52 4.91
C GLU A 235 -18.57 19.24 4.98
N LYS A 236 -17.45 18.52 4.77
CA LYS A 236 -16.13 19.14 4.71
C LYS A 236 -16.00 20.21 3.61
N LEU A 237 -16.75 20.08 2.52
CA LEU A 237 -16.78 21.08 1.45
C LEU A 237 -17.45 22.39 1.90
N HIS A 238 -18.28 22.34 2.95
CA HIS A 238 -18.84 23.50 3.62
C HIS A 238 -17.90 24.07 4.69
N GLU A 239 -17.11 23.23 5.36
CA GLU A 239 -16.29 23.58 6.53
C GLU A 239 -14.96 24.25 6.20
N LYS A 240 -14.38 24.00 5.01
CA LYS A 240 -13.08 24.58 4.62
C LYS A 240 -12.92 24.69 3.10
N PRO A 241 -11.95 25.47 2.58
CA PRO A 241 -11.79 25.63 1.15
C PRO A 241 -11.17 24.38 0.48
N TYR A 242 -11.79 23.94 -0.61
CA TYR A 242 -11.33 22.83 -1.44
C TYR A 242 -11.11 23.28 -2.89
N LYS A 243 -10.28 22.53 -3.59
CA LYS A 243 -10.18 22.50 -5.05
C LYS A 243 -10.75 21.17 -5.56
N VAL A 244 -11.26 21.17 -6.78
CA VAL A 244 -11.83 19.99 -7.44
C VAL A 244 -11.13 19.71 -8.77
N SER A 245 -10.92 18.44 -9.08
CA SER A 245 -10.41 17.99 -10.38
C SER A 245 -11.12 16.70 -10.79
N TRP A 246 -11.01 16.33 -12.06
CA TRP A 246 -11.51 15.04 -12.54
C TRP A 246 -10.67 13.90 -11.97
N LYS A 247 -11.30 12.79 -11.68
CA LYS A 247 -10.59 11.54 -11.42
C LYS A 247 -10.29 10.89 -12.78
N ALA A 248 -9.01 10.57 -13.01
CA ALA A 248 -8.64 9.84 -14.22
C ALA A 248 -8.66 8.33 -13.92
N ASP A 249 -8.85 7.54 -14.97
CA ASP A 249 -8.66 6.09 -14.93
C ASP A 249 -7.25 5.75 -15.43
N GLY A 250 -6.25 6.02 -14.58
CA GLY A 250 -4.85 5.78 -14.88
C GLY A 250 -4.15 4.95 -13.81
N THR A 251 -2.89 4.62 -14.09
CA THR A 251 -2.03 3.94 -13.10
C THR A 251 -1.29 4.99 -12.28
N ARG A 252 -1.46 4.96 -10.97
CA ARG A 252 -0.81 5.91 -10.06
C ARG A 252 0.66 5.57 -9.89
N TYR A 253 1.52 6.58 -10.04
CA TYR A 253 2.94 6.49 -9.73
C TYR A 253 3.40 7.72 -8.95
N MET A 254 4.37 7.53 -8.05
CA MET A 254 5.17 8.63 -7.54
C MET A 254 6.49 8.66 -8.31
N MET A 255 6.97 9.85 -8.66
CA MET A 255 8.23 10.02 -9.40
C MET A 255 9.28 10.66 -8.50
N LEU A 256 10.40 9.96 -8.29
CA LEU A 256 11.61 10.51 -7.70
C LEU A 256 12.55 10.96 -8.83
N ILE A 257 12.98 12.22 -8.79
CA ILE A 257 13.98 12.79 -9.69
C ILE A 257 15.20 13.10 -8.83
N ASP A 258 16.30 12.37 -9.04
CA ASP A 258 17.52 12.45 -8.23
C ASP A 258 18.78 12.66 -9.07
N GLY A 259 18.65 13.45 -10.14
CA GLY A 259 19.74 13.80 -11.05
C GLY A 259 19.57 13.24 -12.46
N PRO A 260 20.52 13.53 -13.38
CA PRO A 260 20.49 13.04 -14.75
C PRO A 260 20.46 11.52 -14.79
N ASP A 261 19.56 10.93 -15.57
CA ASP A 261 19.33 9.48 -15.69
C ASP A 261 18.94 8.77 -14.37
N HIS A 262 18.74 9.49 -13.27
CA HIS A 262 18.33 8.95 -11.97
C HIS A 262 16.87 9.34 -11.69
N ILE A 263 15.97 8.91 -12.58
CA ILE A 263 14.53 9.08 -12.41
C ILE A 263 13.90 7.73 -12.09
N PHE A 264 13.07 7.67 -11.06
CA PHE A 264 12.43 6.45 -10.60
C PHE A 264 10.93 6.66 -10.44
N PHE A 265 10.14 5.69 -10.87
CA PHE A 265 8.75 5.57 -10.49
C PHE A 265 8.59 4.56 -9.36
N ALA A 266 7.65 4.85 -8.45
CA ALA A 266 7.15 3.91 -7.46
C ALA A 266 5.64 3.73 -7.69
N ASP A 267 5.19 2.48 -7.85
CA ASP A 267 3.77 2.13 -7.96
C ASP A 267 3.11 1.92 -6.59
N ARG A 268 1.81 1.59 -6.58
CA ARG A 268 1.05 1.34 -5.34
C ARG A 268 1.52 0.13 -4.53
N ASP A 269 2.19 -0.82 -5.17
CA ASP A 269 2.80 -1.98 -4.50
C ASP A 269 4.21 -1.66 -4.00
N ASN A 270 4.63 -0.40 -4.12
CA ASN A 270 5.94 0.11 -3.79
C ASN A 270 7.06 -0.57 -4.61
N SER A 271 6.73 -1.04 -5.81
CA SER A 271 7.69 -1.47 -6.82
C SER A 271 8.35 -0.25 -7.43
N ILE A 272 9.69 -0.21 -7.37
CA ILE A 272 10.48 0.91 -7.87
C ILE A 272 11.12 0.50 -9.19
N PHE A 273 10.93 1.32 -10.22
CA PHE A 273 11.55 1.11 -11.53
C PHE A 273 12.14 2.41 -12.07
N GLN A 274 13.30 2.30 -12.71
CA GLN A 274 14.01 3.43 -13.28
C GLN A 274 13.40 3.81 -14.64
N VAL A 275 13.33 5.11 -14.90
CA VAL A 275 12.86 5.69 -16.15
C VAL A 275 14.04 6.32 -16.85
N HIS A 276 14.20 6.00 -18.13
CA HIS A 276 15.22 6.56 -19.00
C HIS A 276 14.60 7.47 -20.06
N GLY A 277 15.39 8.39 -20.62
CA GLY A 277 14.96 9.23 -21.75
C GLY A 277 14.04 10.40 -21.37
N VAL A 278 14.05 10.83 -20.11
CA VAL A 278 13.38 12.05 -19.64
C VAL A 278 14.36 12.96 -18.91
N GLN A 279 14.19 14.27 -19.02
CA GLN A 279 15.08 15.26 -18.42
C GLN A 279 14.29 16.35 -17.68
N PHE A 280 14.85 16.82 -16.56
CA PHE A 280 14.25 17.83 -15.70
C PHE A 280 15.23 18.96 -15.42
N PHE A 281 14.88 20.18 -15.81
CA PHE A 281 15.75 21.35 -15.68
C PHE A 281 15.30 22.26 -14.53
N HIS A 282 16.27 22.82 -13.82
CA HIS A 282 15.99 23.79 -12.77
C HIS A 282 15.58 25.14 -13.37
N ARG A 283 14.56 25.80 -12.80
CA ARG A 283 14.00 27.04 -13.37
C ARG A 283 15.00 28.20 -13.40
N LYS A 284 15.77 28.39 -12.33
CA LYS A 284 16.72 29.51 -12.20
C LYS A 284 18.11 29.18 -12.74
N GLU A 285 18.44 27.90 -12.88
CA GLU A 285 19.73 27.40 -13.36
C GLU A 285 19.44 26.41 -14.50
N PRO A 286 19.18 26.88 -15.73
CA PRO A 286 18.64 26.05 -16.81
C PRO A 286 19.54 24.87 -17.22
N ASP A 287 20.84 24.93 -16.91
CA ASP A 287 21.80 23.85 -17.22
C ASP A 287 21.94 22.84 -16.09
N ARG A 288 21.31 23.09 -14.94
CA ARG A 288 21.29 22.18 -13.80
C ARG A 288 20.08 21.27 -13.87
N HIS A 289 20.32 19.97 -13.73
CA HIS A 289 19.24 19.00 -13.60
C HIS A 289 18.64 19.03 -12.19
N LEU A 290 17.32 18.81 -12.07
CA LEU A 290 16.69 18.68 -10.75
C LEU A 290 17.20 17.44 -10.01
N SER A 291 17.29 17.55 -8.68
CA SER A 291 17.65 16.46 -7.78
C SER A 291 16.66 16.38 -6.63
N SER A 292 16.68 15.29 -5.83
CA SER A 292 15.92 15.18 -4.58
C SER A 292 14.46 15.71 -4.63
N THR A 293 13.78 15.47 -5.76
CA THR A 293 12.42 15.97 -6.05
C THR A 293 11.46 14.79 -6.13
N LEU A 294 10.33 14.88 -5.41
CA LEU A 294 9.34 13.81 -5.31
C LEU A 294 7.96 14.31 -5.71
N LEU A 295 7.44 13.78 -6.81
CA LEU A 295 6.14 14.12 -7.41
C LEU A 295 5.13 12.99 -7.18
N ASP A 296 3.85 13.34 -7.07
CA ASP A 296 2.72 12.41 -7.08
C ASP A 296 1.87 12.65 -8.32
N GLY A 297 1.57 11.57 -9.03
CA GLY A 297 0.94 11.66 -10.33
C GLY A 297 0.25 10.37 -10.77
N GLU A 298 -0.25 10.42 -11.98
CA GLU A 298 -1.01 9.33 -12.60
C GLU A 298 -0.66 9.25 -14.08
N MET A 299 -0.29 8.04 -14.51
CA MET A 299 -0.03 7.73 -15.92
C MET A 299 -1.35 7.38 -16.59
N VAL A 300 -1.71 8.15 -17.62
CA VAL A 300 -2.87 7.91 -18.48
C VAL A 300 -2.41 7.67 -19.92
N ILE A 301 -3.25 6.99 -20.69
CA ILE A 301 -3.03 6.79 -22.13
C ILE A 301 -4.04 7.66 -22.88
N ASP A 302 -3.59 8.77 -23.44
CA ASP A 302 -4.44 9.64 -24.26
C ASP A 302 -4.62 9.01 -25.66
N LYS A 303 -5.86 8.99 -26.15
CA LYS A 303 -6.15 8.60 -27.55
C LYS A 303 -6.33 9.86 -28.40
N VAL A 304 -5.33 10.18 -29.23
CA VAL A 304 -5.34 11.37 -30.09
C VAL A 304 -5.14 10.91 -31.53
N GLY A 305 -6.14 11.13 -32.39
CA GLY A 305 -6.06 10.76 -33.82
C GLY A 305 -5.76 9.27 -34.08
N GLY A 306 -6.20 8.38 -33.19
CA GLY A 306 -5.93 6.93 -33.27
C GLY A 306 -4.60 6.48 -32.67
N GLN A 307 -3.72 7.40 -32.25
CA GLN A 307 -2.48 7.08 -31.55
C GLN A 307 -2.69 7.07 -30.03
N SER A 308 -2.05 6.12 -29.35
CA SER A 308 -2.02 6.01 -27.90
C SER A 308 -0.76 6.70 -27.37
N ILE A 309 -0.93 7.80 -26.65
CA ILE A 309 0.18 8.63 -26.15
C ILE A 309 0.21 8.54 -24.62
N PRO A 310 1.25 7.94 -24.02
CA PRO A 310 1.42 7.94 -22.58
C PRO A 310 1.63 9.35 -22.04
N ARG A 311 0.89 9.70 -20.99
CA ARG A 311 1.01 11.00 -20.32
C ARG A 311 1.02 10.84 -18.81
N TYR A 312 2.02 11.42 -18.17
CA TYR A 312 2.10 11.54 -16.73
C TYR A 312 1.48 12.86 -16.26
N LEU A 313 0.35 12.76 -15.56
CA LEU A 313 -0.37 13.88 -14.96
C LEU A 313 0.13 14.09 -13.53
N ILE A 314 0.87 15.19 -13.30
CA ILE A 314 1.37 15.56 -11.97
C ILE A 314 0.28 16.34 -11.25
N TYR A 315 -0.14 15.89 -10.07
CA TYR A 315 -1.18 16.58 -9.29
C TYR A 315 -0.74 16.98 -7.88
N ASP A 316 0.37 16.47 -7.35
CA ASP A 316 0.95 16.96 -6.11
C ASP A 316 2.50 16.82 -6.09
N ILE A 317 3.15 17.57 -5.20
CA ILE A 317 4.61 17.58 -5.02
C ILE A 317 4.94 17.54 -3.53
N ILE A 318 5.76 16.57 -3.13
CA ILE A 318 6.12 16.34 -1.73
C ILE A 318 7.47 16.99 -1.42
N ARG A 319 8.39 16.95 -2.39
CA ARG A 319 9.73 17.51 -2.25
C ARG A 319 10.17 18.16 -3.56
N TYR A 320 10.83 19.30 -3.48
CA TYR A 320 11.40 20.02 -4.61
C TYR A 320 12.84 20.38 -4.30
N ASP A 321 13.79 19.81 -5.02
CA ASP A 321 15.23 20.08 -4.86
C ASP A 321 15.69 20.14 -3.40
N ASN A 322 15.41 19.07 -2.64
CA ASN A 322 15.67 18.91 -1.21
C ASN A 322 14.76 19.73 -0.26
N GLU A 323 13.96 20.68 -0.76
CA GLU A 323 12.98 21.46 0.01
C GLU A 323 11.69 20.68 0.28
N LYS A 324 11.19 20.76 1.53
CA LYS A 324 10.00 20.01 2.01
C LYS A 324 8.69 20.73 1.68
N VAL A 325 8.42 20.93 0.39
CA VAL A 325 7.21 21.63 -0.08
C VAL A 325 5.90 20.92 0.29
N GLY A 326 5.92 19.61 0.57
CA GLY A 326 4.76 18.86 1.05
C GLY A 326 4.13 19.41 2.33
N GLN A 327 4.88 20.15 3.16
CA GLN A 327 4.37 20.77 4.39
C GLN A 327 3.63 22.09 4.15
N THR A 328 3.65 22.62 2.93
CA THR A 328 2.99 23.87 2.56
C THR A 328 1.55 23.64 2.08
N PRO A 329 0.68 24.67 2.07
CA PRO A 329 -0.65 24.60 1.48
C PRO A 329 -0.67 24.04 0.06
N PHE A 330 -1.70 23.25 -0.27
CA PHE A 330 -1.86 22.66 -1.60
C PHE A 330 -1.79 23.66 -2.75
N SER A 331 -2.31 24.89 -2.57
CA SER A 331 -2.20 25.95 -3.58
C SER A 331 -0.75 26.33 -3.92
N LEU A 332 0.15 26.33 -2.93
CA LEU A 332 1.57 26.59 -3.16
C LEU A 332 2.27 25.40 -3.83
N ARG A 333 1.86 24.18 -3.47
CA ARG A 333 2.35 22.94 -4.12
C ARG A 333 1.96 22.89 -5.60
N LEU A 334 0.73 23.27 -5.94
CA LEU A 334 0.29 23.42 -7.34
C LEU A 334 1.13 24.44 -8.10
N PHE A 335 1.31 25.62 -7.50
CA PHE A 335 2.13 26.67 -8.10
C PHE A 335 3.57 26.22 -8.32
N CYS A 336 4.13 25.45 -7.38
CA CYS A 336 5.45 24.84 -7.50
C CYS A 336 5.51 23.87 -8.69
N ILE A 337 4.53 22.98 -8.87
CA ILE A 337 4.46 22.10 -10.04
C ILE A 337 4.43 22.91 -11.34
N GLU A 338 3.56 23.91 -11.43
CA GLU A 338 3.41 24.71 -12.64
C GLU A 338 4.67 25.49 -12.99
N LYS A 339 5.28 26.17 -12.00
CA LYS A 339 6.40 27.08 -12.23
C LYS A 339 7.76 26.43 -12.23
N GLU A 340 7.98 25.42 -11.39
CA GLU A 340 9.30 24.84 -11.15
C GLU A 340 9.49 23.49 -11.86
N ILE A 341 8.42 22.80 -12.24
CA ILE A 341 8.49 21.52 -12.98
C ILE A 341 8.04 21.70 -14.43
N ILE A 342 6.79 22.14 -14.64
CA ILE A 342 6.22 22.24 -15.99
C ILE A 342 6.78 23.43 -16.77
N GLY A 343 7.00 24.57 -16.13
CA GLY A 343 7.59 25.75 -16.77
C GLY A 343 8.94 25.47 -17.45
N PRO A 344 9.95 24.95 -16.72
CA PRO A 344 11.24 24.58 -17.31
C PRO A 344 11.12 23.49 -18.38
N TYR A 345 10.23 22.52 -18.20
CA TYR A 345 9.97 21.48 -19.19
C TYR A 345 9.44 22.04 -20.51
N ILE A 346 8.47 22.98 -20.47
CA ILE A 346 7.96 23.64 -21.68
C ILE A 346 9.05 24.47 -22.34
N LYS A 347 9.77 25.27 -21.57
CA LYS A 347 10.87 26.10 -22.08
C LYS A 347 11.95 25.26 -22.77
N ALA A 348 12.35 24.14 -22.17
CA ALA A 348 13.34 23.24 -22.76
C ALA A 348 12.85 22.59 -24.06
N LYS A 349 11.54 22.41 -24.26
CA LYS A 349 10.97 21.98 -25.54
C LYS A 349 11.03 23.07 -26.60
N GLU A 350 10.65 24.29 -26.23
CA GLU A 350 10.69 25.45 -27.13
C GLU A 350 12.11 25.75 -27.60
N GLU A 351 13.11 25.54 -26.73
CA GLU A 351 14.54 25.67 -27.04
C GLU A 351 15.13 24.44 -27.78
N GLY A 352 14.35 23.38 -28.00
CA GLY A 352 14.81 22.16 -28.68
C GLY A 352 15.75 21.26 -27.86
N ARG A 353 15.93 21.55 -26.56
CA ARG A 353 16.69 20.72 -25.62
C ARG A 353 15.99 19.40 -25.34
N ILE A 354 14.65 19.41 -25.31
CA ILE A 354 13.80 18.22 -25.22
C ILE A 354 13.12 17.97 -26.56
N LYS A 355 13.33 16.78 -27.10
CA LYS A 355 12.59 16.26 -28.27
C LYS A 355 11.49 15.33 -27.79
N VAL A 356 10.24 15.76 -27.90
CA VAL A 356 9.07 15.08 -27.33
C VAL A 356 8.86 13.69 -27.90
N GLU A 357 9.24 13.49 -29.16
CA GLU A 357 9.21 12.21 -29.87
C GLU A 357 10.15 11.15 -29.27
N ASN A 358 11.17 11.57 -28.53
CA ASN A 358 12.14 10.68 -27.89
C ASN A 358 11.78 10.36 -26.43
N GLU A 359 10.81 11.05 -25.85
CA GLU A 359 10.41 10.82 -24.46
C GLU A 359 9.45 9.61 -24.35
N PRO A 360 9.60 8.75 -23.34
CA PRO A 360 8.71 7.61 -23.12
C PRO A 360 7.27 8.03 -22.77
N PHE A 361 7.07 9.23 -22.25
CA PHE A 361 5.77 9.80 -21.94
C PHE A 361 5.83 11.32 -21.92
N ARG A 362 4.67 11.97 -22.08
CA ARG A 362 4.55 13.43 -21.97
C ARG A 362 4.19 13.84 -20.54
N MET A 363 4.69 14.98 -20.08
CA MET A 363 4.31 15.52 -18.76
C MET A 363 3.30 16.65 -18.86
N ARG A 364 2.39 16.72 -17.88
CA ARG A 364 1.42 17.80 -17.74
C ARG A 364 1.01 17.97 -16.27
N ALA A 365 0.87 19.21 -15.82
CA ALA A 365 0.20 19.49 -14.55
C ALA A 365 -1.31 19.20 -14.67
N LYS A 366 -1.86 18.48 -13.71
CA LYS A 366 -3.29 18.25 -13.60
C LYS A 366 -3.97 19.54 -13.13
N ALA A 367 -4.97 19.99 -13.87
CA ALA A 367 -5.68 21.21 -13.51
C ALA A 367 -6.63 20.96 -12.34
N PHE A 368 -6.63 21.89 -11.39
CA PHE A 368 -7.55 21.93 -10.27
C PHE A 368 -8.36 23.24 -10.31
N PHE A 369 -9.67 23.11 -10.14
CA PHE A 369 -10.65 24.17 -10.28
C PHE A 369 -11.28 24.51 -8.93
N ASP A 370 -11.98 25.63 -8.86
CA ASP A 370 -12.72 25.99 -7.65
C ASP A 370 -13.98 25.13 -7.53
N LEU A 371 -14.48 24.94 -6.31
CA LEU A 371 -15.66 24.11 -6.07
C LEU A 371 -16.85 24.53 -6.95
N HIS A 372 -17.04 25.83 -7.22
CA HIS A 372 -18.09 26.33 -8.10
C HIS A 372 -18.08 25.67 -9.50
N ASP A 373 -16.93 25.22 -10.00
CA ASP A 373 -16.78 24.60 -11.32
C ASP A 373 -17.18 23.11 -11.34
N THR A 374 -17.60 22.53 -10.20
CA THR A 374 -17.98 21.11 -10.08
C THR A 374 -19.00 20.69 -11.13
N ALA A 375 -20.03 21.51 -11.38
CA ALA A 375 -21.05 21.21 -12.38
C ALA A 375 -20.48 21.19 -13.81
N SER A 376 -19.55 22.10 -14.11
CA SER A 376 -18.86 22.19 -15.41
C SER A 376 -17.99 20.95 -15.67
N LEU A 377 -17.26 20.49 -14.65
CA LEU A 377 -16.41 19.29 -14.74
C LEU A 377 -17.20 18.00 -15.00
N LEU A 378 -18.45 17.94 -14.53
CA LEU A 378 -19.36 16.82 -14.79
C LEU A 378 -20.19 17.00 -16.07
N GLY A 379 -19.97 18.07 -16.82
CA GLY A 379 -20.65 18.36 -18.09
C GLY A 379 -19.97 17.67 -19.28
N SER A 380 -20.76 17.36 -20.31
CA SER A 380 -20.27 16.72 -21.54
C SER A 380 -19.20 17.52 -22.27
N LYS A 381 -19.23 18.85 -22.19
CA LYS A 381 -18.24 19.76 -22.77
C LYS A 381 -16.84 19.56 -22.17
N PHE A 382 -16.74 19.31 -20.87
CA PHE A 382 -15.45 19.07 -20.23
C PHE A 382 -14.95 17.66 -20.55
N GLN A 383 -15.84 16.66 -20.49
CA GLN A 383 -15.51 15.27 -20.81
C GLN A 383 -14.98 15.13 -22.24
N SER A 384 -15.53 15.86 -23.22
CA SER A 384 -15.04 15.83 -24.60
C SER A 384 -13.68 16.51 -24.82
N GLN A 385 -13.23 17.35 -23.87
CA GLN A 385 -11.89 17.94 -23.91
C GLN A 385 -10.82 16.99 -23.36
N LEU A 386 -11.23 15.96 -22.62
CA LEU A 386 -10.32 14.94 -22.12
C LEU A 386 -10.09 13.89 -23.21
N SER A 387 -8.83 13.53 -23.42
CA SER A 387 -8.44 12.45 -24.35
C SER A 387 -8.46 11.06 -23.68
N HIS A 388 -9.03 10.98 -22.48
CA HIS A 388 -9.19 9.79 -21.64
C HIS A 388 -10.50 9.90 -20.85
N GLU A 389 -11.05 8.77 -20.41
CA GLU A 389 -12.34 8.71 -19.72
C GLU A 389 -12.21 9.15 -18.25
N PRO A 390 -12.98 10.17 -17.79
CA PRO A 390 -13.02 10.52 -16.38
C PRO A 390 -13.98 9.59 -15.61
N ASP A 391 -13.54 9.01 -14.50
CA ASP A 391 -14.33 8.04 -13.72
C ASP A 391 -14.92 8.63 -12.41
N GLY A 392 -14.85 9.95 -12.25
CA GLY A 392 -15.36 10.67 -11.08
C GLY A 392 -14.68 12.02 -10.85
N LEU A 393 -14.69 12.48 -9.60
CA LEU A 393 -14.04 13.70 -9.14
C LEU A 393 -13.15 13.44 -7.93
N ILE A 394 -12.11 14.27 -7.78
CA ILE A 394 -11.25 14.34 -6.59
C ILE A 394 -11.37 15.74 -5.99
N PHE A 395 -11.58 15.80 -4.68
CA PHE A 395 -11.65 17.02 -3.88
C PHE A 395 -10.46 17.08 -2.94
N GLN A 396 -9.62 18.10 -3.13
CA GLN A 396 -8.39 18.32 -2.37
C GLN A 396 -8.50 19.61 -1.54
N PRO A 397 -8.26 19.57 -0.21
CA PRO A 397 -8.24 20.77 0.61
C PRO A 397 -7.18 21.77 0.12
N LYS A 398 -7.55 23.05 -0.01
CA LYS A 398 -6.67 24.11 -0.54
C LYS A 398 -5.52 24.44 0.41
N ARG A 399 -5.75 24.34 1.72
CA ARG A 399 -4.83 24.84 2.77
C ARG A 399 -4.02 23.75 3.45
N ASP A 400 -4.41 22.49 3.33
CA ASP A 400 -3.81 21.40 4.11
C ASP A 400 -2.46 20.97 3.54
N PRO A 401 -1.52 20.55 4.41
CA PRO A 401 -0.29 19.90 3.98
C PRO A 401 -0.56 18.55 3.32
N TYR A 402 0.42 18.03 2.60
CA TYR A 402 0.38 16.68 2.05
C TYR A 402 0.41 15.65 3.18
N VAL A 403 -0.50 14.68 3.13
CA VAL A 403 -0.59 13.58 4.11
C VAL A 403 -0.29 12.27 3.39
N CYS A 404 0.71 11.55 3.87
CA CYS A 404 1.01 10.19 3.39
C CYS A 404 -0.01 9.19 3.92
N GLY A 405 -0.33 8.16 3.14
CA GLY A 405 -1.31 7.14 3.53
C GLY A 405 -2.76 7.66 3.49
N GLN A 406 -3.67 7.04 4.24
CA GLN A 406 -5.08 7.41 4.19
C GLN A 406 -5.32 8.83 4.71
N CYS A 407 -5.91 9.69 3.86
CA CYS A 407 -6.25 11.04 4.21
C CYS A 407 -7.77 11.23 4.19
N LYS A 408 -8.36 11.37 5.39
CA LYS A 408 -9.79 11.62 5.55
C LYS A 408 -10.23 12.96 4.94
N GLU A 409 -9.29 13.87 4.72
CA GLU A 409 -9.55 15.20 4.18
C GLU A 409 -9.60 15.22 2.65
N VAL A 410 -9.01 14.25 1.96
CA VAL A 410 -9.09 14.17 0.49
C VAL A 410 -10.21 13.23 0.11
N LEU A 411 -11.21 13.75 -0.61
CA LEU A 411 -12.40 12.99 -0.97
C LEU A 411 -12.35 12.57 -2.44
N LYS A 412 -12.75 11.33 -2.72
CA LYS A 412 -13.05 10.87 -4.08
C LYS A 412 -14.55 10.64 -4.22
N TRP A 413 -15.13 11.22 -5.26
CA TRP A 413 -16.52 11.00 -5.62
C TRP A 413 -16.58 10.23 -6.93
N LYS A 414 -17.49 9.25 -7.01
CA LYS A 414 -17.82 8.54 -8.24
C LYS A 414 -19.33 8.56 -8.43
N PRO A 415 -19.83 8.60 -9.68
CA PRO A 415 -21.24 8.35 -9.96
C PRO A 415 -21.67 7.01 -9.34
N ASP A 416 -22.89 6.95 -8.82
CA ASP A 416 -23.43 5.73 -8.21
C ASP A 416 -23.53 4.59 -9.23
N SER A 417 -23.72 4.92 -10.50
CA SER A 417 -23.65 3.97 -11.63
C SER A 417 -22.29 3.30 -11.80
N HIS A 418 -21.21 3.87 -11.25
CA HIS A 418 -19.83 3.40 -11.36
C HIS A 418 -19.33 2.73 -10.06
N ASN A 419 -20.18 2.60 -9.04
CA ASN A 419 -19.84 1.86 -7.83
C ASN A 419 -19.95 0.35 -8.08
N SER A 420 -18.82 -0.34 -7.93
CA SER A 420 -18.70 -1.78 -8.11
C SER A 420 -17.99 -2.43 -6.92
N ILE A 421 -18.27 -3.71 -6.72
CA ILE A 421 -17.58 -4.57 -5.76
C ILE A 421 -17.03 -5.77 -6.52
N ASP A 422 -15.76 -6.08 -6.25
CA ASP A 422 -15.11 -7.29 -6.72
C ASP A 422 -15.43 -8.44 -5.77
N PHE A 423 -16.20 -9.42 -6.24
CA PHE A 423 -16.60 -10.61 -5.50
C PHE A 423 -15.87 -11.83 -6.00
N ARG A 424 -15.70 -12.84 -5.14
CA ARG A 424 -15.41 -14.19 -5.58
C ARG A 424 -16.74 -14.90 -5.83
N LEU A 425 -16.96 -15.36 -7.06
CA LEU A 425 -18.19 -16.05 -7.45
C LEU A 425 -18.08 -17.54 -7.12
N LYS A 426 -19.08 -18.11 -6.45
CA LYS A 426 -19.32 -19.56 -6.44
C LYS A 426 -20.69 -19.87 -7.03
N ILE A 427 -20.73 -20.76 -8.00
CA ILE A 427 -21.96 -21.19 -8.65
C ILE A 427 -22.40 -22.50 -8.01
N GLU A 428 -23.59 -22.50 -7.41
CA GLU A 428 -24.19 -23.66 -6.78
C GLU A 428 -25.54 -24.01 -7.44
N LEU A 429 -25.83 -25.30 -7.52
CA LEU A 429 -27.14 -25.79 -7.93
C LEU A 429 -28.02 -25.89 -6.69
N VAL A 430 -29.10 -25.12 -6.64
CA VAL A 430 -30.04 -25.13 -5.53
C VAL A 430 -31.26 -25.97 -5.94
N ASN A 431 -31.49 -27.06 -5.20
CA ASN A 431 -32.64 -27.92 -5.36
C ASN A 431 -33.61 -27.67 -4.20
N GLN A 432 -34.81 -27.18 -4.50
CA GLN A 432 -35.88 -27.03 -3.50
C GLN A 432 -36.99 -28.03 -3.80
N PRO A 433 -37.55 -28.74 -2.80
CA PRO A 433 -38.65 -29.67 -3.01
C PRO A 433 -39.83 -29.00 -3.73
N GLY A 434 -40.23 -29.55 -4.88
CA GLY A 434 -41.32 -29.02 -5.70
C GLY A 434 -40.93 -27.92 -6.70
N MET A 435 -39.65 -27.53 -6.79
CA MET A 435 -39.14 -26.53 -7.74
C MET A 435 -38.11 -27.14 -8.69
N LEU A 436 -37.96 -26.55 -9.88
CA LEU A 436 -36.89 -26.93 -10.80
C LEU A 436 -35.51 -26.50 -10.24
N PRO A 437 -34.45 -27.29 -10.43
CA PRO A 437 -33.09 -26.91 -10.06
C PRO A 437 -32.68 -25.56 -10.68
N GLU A 438 -32.27 -24.59 -9.85
CA GLU A 438 -31.78 -23.29 -10.32
C GLU A 438 -30.30 -23.11 -9.97
N LYS A 439 -29.52 -22.53 -10.89
CA LYS A 439 -28.13 -22.14 -10.62
C LYS A 439 -28.10 -20.76 -9.98
N VAL A 440 -27.55 -20.69 -8.77
CA VAL A 440 -27.39 -19.45 -8.00
C VAL A 440 -25.91 -19.11 -7.88
N GLY A 441 -25.57 -17.85 -8.11
CA GLY A 441 -24.23 -17.32 -7.94
C GLY A 441 -24.11 -16.70 -6.55
N LYS A 442 -23.36 -17.33 -5.65
CA LYS A 442 -23.01 -16.80 -4.34
C LYS A 442 -21.82 -15.86 -4.46
N LEU A 443 -21.93 -14.66 -3.88
CA LEU A 443 -20.94 -13.60 -3.95
C LEU A 443 -20.19 -13.48 -2.62
N TYR A 444 -18.89 -13.75 -2.64
CA TYR A 444 -18.04 -13.75 -1.45
C TYR A 444 -17.07 -12.57 -1.42
N VAL A 445 -16.85 -12.01 -0.23
CA VAL A 445 -15.87 -10.93 0.04
C VAL A 445 -14.94 -11.32 1.20
N GLY A 446 -13.80 -10.64 1.31
CA GLY A 446 -12.84 -10.85 2.39
C GLY A 446 -12.38 -12.30 2.51
N LYS A 447 -12.37 -12.82 3.74
CA LYS A 447 -12.07 -14.23 4.07
C LYS A 447 -13.27 -15.14 3.81
N ASP A 448 -13.76 -15.16 2.57
CA ASP A 448 -14.87 -16.03 2.17
C ASP A 448 -16.19 -15.82 2.93
N VAL A 449 -16.47 -14.57 3.29
CA VAL A 449 -17.77 -14.18 3.86
C VAL A 449 -18.78 -14.08 2.72
N LEU A 450 -19.87 -14.85 2.81
CA LEU A 450 -20.99 -14.73 1.89
C LEU A 450 -21.62 -13.35 2.07
N PHE A 451 -21.54 -12.52 1.03
CA PHE A 451 -22.04 -11.15 1.05
C PHE A 451 -23.48 -11.08 0.53
N ASP A 452 -23.74 -11.71 -0.62
CA ASP A 452 -25.04 -11.71 -1.27
C ASP A 452 -25.14 -12.85 -2.31
N THR A 453 -26.26 -12.93 -3.02
CA THR A 453 -26.49 -13.86 -4.13
C THR A 453 -26.98 -13.14 -5.39
N MET A 454 -26.77 -13.76 -6.54
CA MET A 454 -27.25 -13.27 -7.82
C MET A 454 -27.62 -14.40 -8.79
N LYS A 455 -28.44 -14.07 -9.79
CA LYS A 455 -28.78 -15.01 -10.86
C LYS A 455 -27.59 -15.23 -11.79
N VAL A 456 -27.31 -16.50 -12.11
CA VAL A 456 -26.21 -16.85 -13.01
C VAL A 456 -26.64 -16.69 -14.47
N SER A 457 -26.02 -15.74 -15.15
CA SER A 457 -26.23 -15.55 -16.60
C SER A 457 -25.37 -16.52 -17.42
N LYS A 458 -25.64 -16.64 -18.74
CA LYS A 458 -24.83 -17.47 -19.65
C LYS A 458 -23.35 -17.08 -19.63
N ALA A 459 -23.04 -15.78 -19.52
CA ALA A 459 -21.68 -15.25 -19.52
C ALA A 459 -20.87 -15.62 -18.27
N MET A 460 -21.53 -16.08 -17.20
CA MET A 460 -20.88 -16.37 -15.92
C MET A 460 -20.59 -17.86 -15.71
N ARG A 461 -21.06 -18.74 -16.59
CA ARG A 461 -21.04 -20.20 -16.35
C ARG A 461 -19.66 -20.77 -16.06
N ASP A 462 -18.63 -20.20 -16.69
CA ASP A 462 -17.24 -20.64 -16.57
C ASP A 462 -16.43 -19.81 -15.56
N LEU A 463 -17.09 -18.93 -14.80
CA LEU A 463 -16.47 -18.03 -13.82
C LEU A 463 -16.54 -18.56 -12.38
N ASN A 464 -16.79 -19.86 -12.21
CA ASN A 464 -16.84 -20.47 -10.87
C ASN A 464 -15.49 -20.36 -10.15
N ASN A 465 -15.51 -19.95 -8.89
CA ASN A 465 -14.35 -19.61 -8.05
C ASN A 465 -13.48 -18.44 -8.54
N LYS A 466 -13.91 -17.69 -9.57
CA LYS A 466 -13.16 -16.54 -10.09
C LYS A 466 -13.58 -15.23 -9.44
N ILE A 467 -12.70 -14.23 -9.53
CA ILE A 467 -13.01 -12.86 -9.10
C ILE A 467 -13.75 -12.14 -10.22
N ILE A 468 -14.92 -11.59 -9.90
CA ILE A 468 -15.78 -10.86 -10.82
C ILE A 468 -16.09 -9.48 -10.26
N GLU A 469 -16.12 -8.47 -11.12
CA GLU A 469 -16.60 -7.14 -10.77
C GLU A 469 -18.10 -7.07 -11.00
N CYS A 470 -18.85 -6.64 -9.99
CA CYS A 470 -20.31 -6.50 -10.05
C CYS A 470 -20.74 -5.10 -9.64
N LYS A 471 -21.78 -4.58 -10.28
CA LYS A 471 -22.51 -3.38 -9.86
C LYS A 471 -23.88 -3.75 -9.32
N TYR A 472 -24.47 -2.90 -8.49
CA TYR A 472 -25.80 -3.13 -7.96
C TYR A 472 -26.87 -2.44 -8.81
N ASP A 473 -27.84 -3.20 -9.30
CA ASP A 473 -29.01 -2.68 -10.02
C ASP A 473 -30.13 -2.43 -9.02
N LYS A 474 -30.36 -1.15 -8.69
CA LYS A 474 -31.38 -0.72 -7.73
C LYS A 474 -32.80 -1.03 -8.19
N THR A 475 -33.06 -0.95 -9.49
CA THR A 475 -34.38 -1.25 -10.08
C THR A 475 -34.74 -2.72 -9.95
N ARG A 476 -33.75 -3.61 -10.07
CA ARG A 476 -33.94 -5.06 -9.94
C ARG A 476 -33.61 -5.61 -8.54
N ASN A 477 -33.10 -4.75 -7.67
CA ASN A 477 -32.63 -5.09 -6.33
C ASN A 477 -31.66 -6.29 -6.32
N THR A 478 -30.72 -6.31 -7.27
CA THR A 478 -29.79 -7.44 -7.46
C THR A 478 -28.45 -7.00 -8.05
N TRP A 479 -27.42 -7.82 -7.83
CA TRP A 479 -26.10 -7.63 -8.43
C TRP A 479 -26.10 -7.99 -9.92
N VAL A 480 -25.37 -7.22 -10.71
CA VAL A 480 -25.18 -7.42 -12.14
C VAL A 480 -23.69 -7.56 -12.43
N PHE A 481 -23.34 -8.67 -13.09
CA PHE A 481 -21.98 -8.95 -13.54
C PHE A 481 -21.52 -7.90 -14.56
N MET A 482 -20.32 -7.37 -14.36
CA MET A 482 -19.66 -6.48 -15.32
C MET A 482 -18.57 -7.20 -16.10
N ARG A 483 -17.56 -7.73 -15.41
CA ARG A 483 -16.39 -8.38 -16.04
C ARG A 483 -15.67 -9.33 -15.08
N GLU A 484 -14.85 -10.21 -15.63
CA GLU A 484 -13.86 -10.98 -14.86
C GLU A 484 -12.67 -10.08 -14.49
N ARG A 485 -12.15 -10.25 -13.27
CA ARG A 485 -10.97 -9.55 -12.74
C ARG A 485 -9.77 -10.48 -12.72
N THR A 486 -9.19 -10.73 -13.89
CA THR A 486 -7.97 -11.55 -14.03
C THR A 486 -6.75 -10.90 -13.39
N ASP A 487 -6.78 -9.59 -13.18
CA ASP A 487 -5.77 -8.80 -12.48
C ASP A 487 -5.81 -8.97 -10.95
N LYS A 488 -6.83 -9.65 -10.41
CA LYS A 488 -7.04 -9.79 -8.97
C LYS A 488 -7.05 -11.24 -8.51
N SER A 489 -6.19 -11.53 -7.54
CA SER A 489 -6.18 -12.83 -6.86
C SER A 489 -7.21 -12.95 -5.74
N PHE A 490 -7.75 -11.83 -5.23
CA PHE A 490 -8.67 -11.81 -4.09
C PHE A 490 -9.84 -10.83 -4.32
N PRO A 491 -11.04 -11.11 -3.74
CA PRO A 491 -12.15 -10.17 -3.78
C PRO A 491 -11.86 -8.93 -2.91
N ASN A 492 -12.73 -7.94 -2.95
CA ASN A 492 -12.64 -6.82 -2.01
C ASN A 492 -12.73 -7.31 -0.56
N SER A 493 -12.09 -6.58 0.35
CA SER A 493 -12.24 -6.82 1.79
C SER A 493 -13.70 -6.62 2.22
N PHE A 494 -14.11 -7.26 3.31
CA PHE A 494 -15.45 -7.10 3.86
C PHE A 494 -15.77 -5.63 4.16
N ASN A 495 -14.84 -4.90 4.80
CA ASN A 495 -15.01 -3.48 5.11
C ASN A 495 -15.15 -2.63 3.84
N THR A 496 -14.36 -2.91 2.79
CA THR A 496 -14.50 -2.23 1.49
C THR A 496 -15.87 -2.51 0.87
N ALA A 497 -16.32 -3.76 0.88
CA ALA A 497 -17.61 -4.14 0.32
C ALA A 497 -18.79 -3.49 1.08
N ILE A 498 -18.74 -3.45 2.41
CA ILE A 498 -19.72 -2.75 3.24
C ILE A 498 -19.71 -1.25 2.96
N ALA A 499 -18.53 -0.62 2.85
CA ALA A 499 -18.43 0.81 2.55
C ALA A 499 -19.03 1.15 1.17
N VAL A 500 -18.75 0.30 0.16
CA VAL A 500 -19.35 0.47 -1.18
C VAL A 500 -20.86 0.22 -1.13
N ALA A 501 -21.33 -0.83 -0.44
CA ALA A 501 -22.75 -1.09 -0.29
C ALA A 501 -23.50 0.05 0.44
N ALA A 502 -22.89 0.65 1.47
CA ALA A 502 -23.41 1.84 2.12
C ALA A 502 -23.52 3.03 1.14
N SER A 503 -22.48 3.24 0.30
CA SER A 503 -22.50 4.28 -0.75
C SER A 503 -23.50 4.00 -1.87
N ILE A 504 -23.85 2.73 -2.09
CA ILE A 504 -24.90 2.35 -3.04
C ILE A 504 -26.27 2.63 -2.42
N LYS A 505 -26.47 2.30 -1.13
CA LYS A 505 -27.73 2.51 -0.41
C LYS A 505 -28.07 4.00 -0.32
N ASP A 506 -27.13 4.81 0.15
CA ASP A 506 -27.30 6.24 0.35
C ASP A 506 -26.27 7.02 -0.49
N PRO A 507 -26.46 7.10 -1.83
CA PRO A 507 -25.47 7.70 -2.70
C PRO A 507 -25.47 9.22 -2.58
N VAL A 508 -24.28 9.79 -2.64
CA VAL A 508 -24.12 11.17 -3.06
C VAL A 508 -24.31 11.21 -4.57
N THR A 509 -25.53 11.48 -5.05
CA THR A 509 -25.80 11.56 -6.49
C THR A 509 -25.11 12.76 -7.12
N LYS A 510 -25.02 12.78 -8.46
CA LYS A 510 -24.49 13.92 -9.21
C LYS A 510 -25.26 15.20 -8.87
N GLU A 511 -26.58 15.12 -8.85
CA GLU A 511 -27.49 16.24 -8.60
C GLU A 511 -27.34 16.72 -7.15
N PHE A 512 -27.24 15.79 -6.18
CA PHE A 512 -27.02 16.13 -4.79
C PHE A 512 -25.70 16.87 -4.59
N LEU A 513 -24.61 16.36 -5.17
CA LEU A 513 -23.29 16.98 -5.09
C LEU A 513 -23.28 18.40 -5.67
N ILE A 514 -23.88 18.58 -6.85
CA ILE A 514 -23.98 19.89 -7.51
C ILE A 514 -24.77 20.86 -6.62
N ASN A 515 -25.96 20.45 -6.14
CA ASN A 515 -26.80 21.28 -5.29
C ASN A 515 -26.10 21.64 -3.97
N PHE A 516 -25.40 20.67 -3.35
CA PHE A 516 -24.64 20.90 -2.13
C PHE A 516 -23.56 21.95 -2.35
N VAL A 517 -22.78 21.83 -3.41
CA VAL A 517 -21.72 22.78 -3.74
C VAL A 517 -22.28 24.16 -4.09
N GLU A 518 -23.40 24.22 -4.79
CA GLU A 518 -24.04 25.49 -5.15
C GLU A 518 -24.52 26.26 -3.92
N GLN A 519 -25.14 25.56 -2.98
CA GLN A 519 -25.83 26.17 -1.84
C GLN A 519 -24.97 26.28 -0.58
N ARG A 520 -24.06 25.33 -0.36
CA ARG A 520 -23.38 25.12 0.92
C ARG A 520 -21.86 25.10 0.85
N ARG A 521 -21.22 25.23 -0.33
CA ARG A 521 -19.75 25.30 -0.36
C ARG A 521 -19.21 26.39 0.56
N TRP A 522 -18.00 26.20 1.05
CA TRP A 522 -17.25 27.23 1.75
C TRP A 522 -17.14 28.51 0.88
N MET A 523 -17.57 29.66 1.43
CA MET A 523 -17.61 30.95 0.71
C MET A 523 -16.59 31.99 1.20
N CYS A 524 -15.82 31.74 2.28
CA CYS A 524 -15.08 32.79 2.98
C CYS A 524 -13.55 32.61 3.00
N ASP A 525 -12.81 33.35 2.17
CA ASP A 525 -11.35 33.50 2.29
C ASP A 525 -11.01 34.84 3.02
N ASP A 526 -11.77 35.24 4.05
CA ASP A 526 -11.56 36.54 4.75
C ASP A 526 -10.55 36.41 5.92
N PRO A 527 -9.37 37.07 5.87
CA PRO A 527 -8.37 37.03 6.93
C PRO A 527 -8.82 37.66 8.25
N LEU A 528 -9.87 38.49 8.25
CA LEU A 528 -10.28 39.29 9.42
C LEU A 528 -11.19 38.54 10.41
N LYS A 529 -11.67 37.34 10.08
CA LYS A 529 -12.56 36.55 10.96
C LYS A 529 -11.84 35.61 11.94
N LEU A 530 -10.51 35.54 11.92
CA LEU A 530 -9.75 34.64 12.80
C LEU A 530 -9.48 35.18 14.22
N SER A 531 -9.97 36.37 14.58
CA SER A 531 -9.71 36.99 15.89
C SER A 531 -10.94 37.36 16.72
N SER A 532 -12.17 37.04 16.29
CA SER A 532 -13.36 37.31 17.12
C SER A 532 -13.92 36.03 17.73
N SER A 533 -13.31 35.60 18.84
CA SER A 533 -14.07 34.90 19.87
C SER A 533 -15.25 35.79 20.28
N LYS A 534 -16.41 35.16 20.48
CA LYS A 534 -17.74 35.77 20.71
C LYS A 534 -17.89 36.61 21.99
N GLU A 535 -16.83 37.12 22.59
CA GLU A 535 -16.88 37.85 23.86
C GLU A 535 -16.65 39.37 23.73
N ASP A 536 -16.09 39.87 22.61
CA ASP A 536 -15.79 41.30 22.48
C ASP A 536 -16.87 42.14 21.77
N ALA A 537 -17.97 41.53 21.32
CA ALA A 537 -19.04 42.21 20.58
C ALA A 537 -20.01 43.02 21.47
N GLU A 538 -19.93 42.90 22.79
CA GLU A 538 -20.82 43.61 23.74
C GLU A 538 -20.22 44.93 24.28
N MET A 539 -18.99 45.30 23.91
CA MET A 539 -18.24 46.39 24.55
C MET A 539 -17.84 47.55 23.62
N MET A 540 -18.60 47.85 22.56
CA MET A 540 -18.41 49.11 21.83
C MET A 540 -19.73 49.80 21.44
N PRO A 541 -19.93 51.08 21.81
CA PRO A 541 -21.09 51.83 21.36
C PRO A 541 -20.99 52.19 19.87
N PRO A 542 -22.12 52.35 19.15
CA PRO A 542 -22.10 52.55 17.70
C PRO A 542 -21.43 53.88 17.29
N PRO A 543 -20.61 53.91 16.22
CA PRO A 543 -20.00 55.14 15.72
C PRO A 543 -21.04 56.07 15.06
N LYS A 544 -20.91 57.38 15.30
CA LYS A 544 -21.75 58.42 14.70
C LYS A 544 -21.50 58.55 13.20
N MET A 545 -22.57 58.49 12.41
CA MET A 545 -22.53 58.75 10.96
C MET A 545 -22.12 60.19 10.66
N ARG A 546 -21.07 60.37 9.85
CA ARG A 546 -20.73 61.65 9.21
C ARG A 546 -21.38 61.70 7.82
N ARG A 547 -22.17 62.74 7.58
CA ARG A 547 -22.75 63.06 6.27
C ARG A 547 -21.64 63.45 5.29
N LEU A 548 -21.71 62.86 4.09
CA LEU A 548 -20.96 63.26 2.90
C LEU A 548 -21.46 64.63 2.43
N ASN A 549 -20.52 65.54 2.14
CA ASN A 549 -20.70 66.61 1.14
C ASN A 549 -19.85 66.24 -0.06
#